data_AF-A0A7V1AMF4-F1
#
_entry.id   AF-A0A7V1AMF4-F1
#
_cell.length_a   1.000
_cell.length_b   1.000
_cell.length_c   1.000
_cell.angle_alpha   90.00
_cell.angle_beta   90.00
_cell.angle_gamma   90.00
#
_symmetry.space_group_name_H-M   'P 1'
#
loop_
_entity.id
_entity.type
_entity.pdbx_description
1 polymer ?
#
loop_
_entity_poly.entity_id
_entity_poly.type
_entity_poly.pdbx_seq_one_letter_code
_entity_poly.pdbx_strand_id
1 'polypeptide(L)'
;GKNHLIVSYTGDSDFLSDSSIQAYNDYGNYVEILLAKEANPQALLKKIVKQAEVYKFELVEPSMHEIFIETVQSLGGDKNE
;
A
#
# COMPACT_ATOMS: atom_id res chain seq x y z
N GLY A 1 4.85 -6.86 9.11
CA GLY A 1 5.59 -7.42 7.96
C GLY A 1 4.57 -7.85 6.93
N LYS A 2 4.66 -7.30 5.70
CA LYS A 2 3.71 -7.40 4.58
C LYS A 2 2.49 -6.46 4.66
N ASN A 3 2.77 -5.16 4.64
CA ASN A 3 1.79 -4.08 4.48
C ASN A 3 1.90 -3.37 3.13
N HIS A 4 2.78 -3.81 2.22
CA HIS A 4 2.86 -3.26 0.87
C HIS A 4 2.13 -4.17 -0.12
N LEU A 5 1.33 -3.56 -0.98
CA LEU A 5 0.59 -4.22 -2.05
C LEU A 5 0.95 -3.59 -3.39
N ILE A 6 1.18 -4.43 -4.40
CA ILE A 6 1.28 -4.00 -5.80
C ILE A 6 0.02 -4.48 -6.51
N VAL A 7 -0.72 -3.55 -7.11
CA VAL A 7 -1.93 -3.85 -7.87
C VAL A 7 -1.83 -3.28 -9.27
N SER A 8 -1.89 -4.14 -10.29
CA SER A 8 -2.07 -3.72 -11.68
C SER A 8 -3.51 -3.97 -12.09
N TYR A 9 -4.17 -2.94 -12.62
CA TYR A 9 -5.59 -3.00 -12.96
C TYR A 9 -5.93 -2.06 -14.13
N THR A 10 -7.08 -2.29 -14.76
CA THR A 10 -7.74 -1.29 -15.62
C THR A 10 -9.14 -0.99 -15.09
N GLY A 11 -9.66 0.19 -15.43
CA GLY A 11 -10.96 0.66 -14.97
C GLY A 11 -10.83 1.74 -13.89
N ASP A 12 -11.81 1.79 -12.99
CA ASP A 12 -11.95 2.87 -12.02
C ASP A 12 -10.99 2.72 -10.83
N SER A 13 -10.34 3.82 -10.45
CA SER A 13 -9.40 3.92 -9.33
C SER A 13 -10.06 4.37 -8.02
N ASP A 14 -11.38 4.47 -7.96
CA ASP A 14 -12.16 4.86 -6.77
C ASP A 14 -11.78 4.10 -5.48
N PHE A 15 -11.29 2.86 -5.59
CA PHE A 15 -10.86 2.05 -4.45
C PHE A 15 -9.64 2.64 -3.73
N LEU A 16 -8.87 3.54 -4.36
CA LEU A 16 -7.74 4.22 -3.75
C LEU A 16 -8.15 5.12 -2.57
N SER A 17 -9.43 5.47 -2.48
CA SER A 17 -10.02 6.20 -1.35
C SER A 17 -10.39 5.30 -0.15
N ASP A 18 -10.16 3.99 -0.23
CA ASP A 18 -10.56 3.06 0.83
C ASP A 18 -9.78 3.26 2.12
N SER A 19 -10.48 3.26 3.26
CA SER A 19 -9.89 3.40 4.61
C SER A 19 -8.83 2.36 4.97
N SER A 20 -8.76 1.24 4.26
CA SER A 20 -7.70 0.23 4.44
C SER A 20 -6.36 0.63 3.80
N ILE A 21 -6.32 1.72 3.04
CA ILE A 21 -5.13 2.28 2.41
C ILE A 21 -4.61 3.44 3.26
N GLN A 22 -3.39 3.31 3.75
CA GLN A 22 -2.70 4.38 4.49
C GLN A 22 -2.05 5.39 3.55
N ALA A 23 -1.43 4.91 2.48
CA ALA A 23 -0.82 5.72 1.43
C ALA A 23 -0.75 4.91 0.13
N TYR A 24 -0.62 5.59 -1.01
CA TYR A 24 -0.39 4.92 -2.28
C TYR A 24 0.46 5.79 -3.22
N ASN A 25 1.15 5.14 -4.15
CA ASN A 25 1.77 5.75 -5.31
C ASN A 25 1.11 5.17 -6.57
N ASP A 26 0.63 6.04 -7.45
CA ASP A 26 0.01 5.64 -8.71
C ASP A 26 0.96 5.90 -9.89
N TYR A 27 1.33 4.83 -10.59
CA TYR A 27 2.21 4.85 -11.76
C TYR A 27 1.44 4.73 -13.08
N GLY A 28 0.10 4.79 -13.03
CA GLY A 28 -0.82 4.72 -14.16
C GLY A 28 -1.13 3.29 -14.63
N ASN A 29 -0.12 2.43 -14.73
CA ASN A 29 -0.30 1.01 -15.09
C ASN A 29 -0.39 0.08 -13.87
N TYR A 30 0.09 0.53 -12.71
CA TYR A 30 -0.07 -0.14 -11.43
C TYR A 30 0.01 0.87 -10.30
N VAL A 31 -0.49 0.45 -9.14
CA VAL A 31 -0.43 1.21 -7.89
C VAL A 31 0.37 0.42 -6.86
N GLU A 32 1.19 1.14 -6.10
CA GLU A 32 1.81 0.64 -4.88
C GLU A 32 1.02 1.18 -3.70
N ILE A 33 0.55 0.29 -2.84
CA ILE A 33 -0.35 0.60 -1.74
C ILE A 33 0.34 0.22 -0.44
N LEU A 34 0.45 1.19 0.47
CA LEU A 34 0.72 0.95 1.87
C LEU A 34 -0.61 0.72 2.59
N LEU A 35 -0.80 -0.49 3.08
CA LEU A 35 -1.96 -0.87 3.88
C LEU A 35 -1.91 -0.24 5.27
N ALA A 36 -3.08 0.19 5.75
CA ALA A 36 -3.28 0.56 7.13
C ALA A 36 -2.99 -0.62 8.08
N LYS A 37 -2.67 -0.31 9.33
CA LYS A 37 -2.42 -1.31 10.36
C LYS A 37 -3.63 -2.25 10.52
N GLU A 38 -3.38 -3.56 10.57
CA GLU A 38 -4.40 -4.62 10.62
C GLU A 38 -5.35 -4.69 9.42
N ALA A 39 -5.09 -3.95 8.34
CA ALA A 39 -5.92 -4.03 7.14
C ALA A 39 -5.84 -5.43 6.50
N ASN A 40 -7.00 -5.93 6.04
CA ASN A 40 -7.07 -7.22 5.37
C ASN A 40 -6.90 -7.06 3.85
N PRO A 41 -5.76 -7.50 3.26
CA PRO A 41 -5.52 -7.37 1.82
C PRO A 41 -6.56 -8.09 0.97
N GLN A 42 -7.10 -9.22 1.44
CA GLN A 42 -8.13 -9.98 0.72
C GLN A 42 -9.47 -9.24 0.71
N ALA A 43 -9.78 -8.48 1.76
CA ALA A 43 -10.97 -7.64 1.79
C ALA A 43 -10.86 -6.48 0.79
N LEU A 44 -9.68 -5.88 0.66
CA LEU A 44 -9.41 -4.86 -0.35
C LEU A 44 -9.49 -5.43 -1.77
N LEU A 45 -8.85 -6.58 -2.05
CA LEU A 45 -8.94 -7.25 -3.35
C LEU A 45 -10.40 -7.47 -3.78
N LYS A 46 -11.25 -7.97 -2.87
CA LYS A 46 -12.69 -8.16 -3.13
C LYS A 46 -13.44 -6.87 -3.49
N LYS A 47 -12.98 -5.71 -3.04
CA LYS A 47 -13.55 -4.41 -3.41
C LYS A 47 -13.07 -4.01 -4.80
N ILE A 48 -11.77 -4.13 -5.07
CA ILE A 48 -11.15 -3.76 -6.36
C ILE A 48 -11.81 -4.54 -7.51
N VAL A 49 -11.90 -5.87 -7.39
CA VAL A 49 -12.46 -6.73 -8.45
C VAL A 49 -13.95 -6.50 -8.75
N LYS A 50 -14.67 -5.72 -7.93
CA LYS A 50 -16.06 -5.35 -8.21
C LYS A 50 -16.19 -4.18 -9.18
N GLN A 51 -15.13 -3.38 -9.35
CA GLN A 51 -15.16 -2.12 -10.10
C GLN A 51 -14.00 -1.97 -11.11
N ALA A 52 -12.98 -2.81 -11.02
CA ALA A 52 -11.81 -2.81 -11.89
C ALA A 52 -11.40 -4.23 -12.29
N GLU A 53 -10.79 -4.36 -13.46
CA GLU A 53 -10.19 -5.61 -13.91
C GLU A 53 -8.75 -5.70 -13.39
N VAL A 54 -8.48 -6.69 -12.52
CA VAL A 54 -7.17 -6.84 -11.86
C VAL A 54 -6.31 -7.85 -12.62
N TYR A 55 -5.11 -7.44 -13.03
CA TYR A 55 -4.12 -8.31 -13.69
C TYR A 55 -3.03 -8.79 -12.75
N LYS A 56 -2.74 -8.02 -11.69
CA LYS A 56 -1.74 -8.37 -10.69
C LYS A 56 -2.21 -7.91 -9.31
N PHE A 57 -2.08 -8.78 -8.32
CA PHE A 57 -2.26 -8.45 -6.91
C PHE A 57 -1.19 -9.18 -6.11
N GLU A 58 -0.21 -8.44 -5.60
CA GLU A 58 0.96 -9.01 -4.94
C GLU A 58 1.19 -8.36 -3.58
N LEU A 59 1.33 -9.19 -2.54
CA LEU A 59 1.69 -8.75 -1.21
C LEU A 59 3.22 -8.81 -1.08
N VAL A 60 3.85 -7.64 -1.03
CA VAL A 60 5.31 -7.52 -1.01
C VAL A 60 5.82 -7.18 0.38
N GLU A 61 7.04 -7.62 0.66
CA GLU A 61 7.76 -7.18 1.85
C GLU A 61 8.30 -5.77 1.62
N PRO A 62 8.32 -4.91 2.66
CA PRO A 62 8.95 -3.60 2.54
C PRO A 62 10.42 -3.76 2.15
N SER A 63 10.90 -2.85 1.31
CA SER A 63 12.30 -2.88 0.90
C SER A 63 13.23 -2.55 2.08
N MET A 64 14.47 -3.04 2.03
CA MET A 64 15.50 -2.67 3.02
C MET A 64 15.73 -1.16 3.10
N HIS A 65 15.58 -0.45 1.98
CA HIS A 65 15.70 0.99 1.94
C HIS A 65 14.56 1.68 2.70
N GLU A 66 13.32 1.26 2.48
CA GLU A 66 12.16 1.78 3.23
C GLU A 66 12.27 1.46 4.73
N ILE A 67 12.67 0.24 5.09
CA ILE A 67 12.92 -0.14 6.49
C ILE A 67 13.98 0.80 7.11
N PHE A 68 15.06 1.07 6.39
CA PHE A 68 16.10 1.98 6.85
C PHE A 68 15.57 3.40 7.05
N ILE A 69 14.81 3.94 6.08
CA ILE A 69 14.21 5.28 6.19
C ILE A 69 13.23 5.36 7.36
N GLU A 70 12.33 4.39 7.51
CA GLU A 70 11.38 4.31 8.62
C GLU A 70 12.12 4.26 9.97
N THR A 71 13.18 3.44 10.06
CA THR A 71 13.98 3.30 11.27
C THR A 71 14.72 4.59 11.62
N VAL A 72 15.35 5.26 10.65
CA VAL A 72 16.08 6.52 10.87
C VAL A 72 15.13 7.66 11.21
N GLN A 73 13.95 7.73 10.58
CA GLN A 73 12.92 8.73 10.92
C GLN A 73 12.36 8.50 12.32
N SER A 74 12.12 7.25 12.71
CA SER A 74 11.64 6.88 14.05
C SER A 74 12.67 7.21 15.14
N LEU A 75 13.96 6.95 14.89
CA LEU A 75 15.05 7.22 15.85
C LEU A 75 15.49 8.70 15.88
N GLY A 76 15.24 9.46 14.82
CA GLY A 76 15.64 10.86 14.69
C GLY A 76 14.71 11.86 15.41
N GLY A 77 13.61 11.39 15.99
CA GLY A 77 12.61 12.22 16.68
C GLY A 77 12.97 12.67 18.10
N ASP A 78 14.00 12.08 18.73
CA ASP A 78 14.47 12.50 20.06
C ASP A 78 15.63 13.50 19.95
N LYS A 79 15.29 14.74 19.60
CA LYS A 79 16.07 15.92 19.99
C LYS A 79 15.09 17.01 20.40
N ASN A 80 14.82 17.09 21.70
CA ASN A 80 14.68 18.32 22.49
C ASN A 80 14.36 17.94 23.96
N GLU A 81 15.39 17.90 24.80
CA GLU A 81 15.54 18.70 26.04
C GLU A 81 16.98 18.60 26.55
#